data_AF-A0A7S2SX19-F1
#
_entry.id   AF-A0A7S2SX19-F1
#
_cell.length_a   1.000
_cell.length_b   1.000
_cell.length_c   1.000
_cell.angle_alpha   90.00
_cell.angle_beta   90.00
_cell.angle_gamma   90.00
#
_symmetry.space_group_name_H-M   'P 1'
#
loop_
_entity.id
_entity.type
_entity.pdbx_description
1 polymer ?
#
loop_
_entity_poly.entity_id
_entity_poly.type
_entity_poly.pdbx_seq_one_letter_code
_entity_poly.pdbx_strand_id
1 'polypeptide(L)'
;MAARQLGSALLRRIASYGQTTSGGSAVRTFSAGSSKGNELLEGMEHATGLEKAEKDGFSKGINIFTEGEAWLQAPFGTPEKPVVVTSAFTERIVGVTDPEDDSIVVWDF
;
A
#
# COMPACT_ATOMS: atom_id res chain seq x y z
N MET A 1 -24.47 41.05 -23.33
CA MET A 1 -24.55 41.39 -21.89
C MET A 1 -24.06 40.19 -21.10
N ALA A 2 -23.17 40.21 -20.12
CA ALA A 2 -22.16 41.17 -19.66
C ALA A 2 -21.20 40.31 -18.81
N ALA A 3 -19.89 40.52 -18.97
CA ALA A 3 -18.85 39.88 -18.17
C ALA A 3 -18.90 40.36 -16.71
N ARG A 4 -18.72 39.45 -15.73
CA ARG A 4 -18.23 39.77 -14.37
C ARG A 4 -17.48 38.55 -13.85
N GLN A 5 -16.16 38.48 -14.03
CA GLN A 5 -15.11 39.07 -13.18
C GLN A 5 -14.61 38.04 -12.15
N LEU A 6 -13.53 37.34 -12.55
CA LEU A 6 -12.57 36.70 -11.67
C LEU A 6 -12.03 37.75 -10.68
N GLY A 7 -12.21 37.49 -9.39
CA GLY A 7 -11.70 38.32 -8.30
C GLY A 7 -10.69 37.54 -7.47
N SER A 8 -9.41 37.75 -7.77
CA SER A 8 -8.26 37.44 -6.93
C SER A 8 -8.26 38.30 -5.65
N ALA A 9 -8.10 37.69 -4.48
CA ALA A 9 -7.37 38.20 -3.30
C ALA A 9 -7.64 37.24 -2.12
N LEU A 10 -6.71 36.36 -1.75
CA LEU A 10 -5.71 36.66 -0.70
C LEU A 10 -6.29 37.55 0.41
N LEU A 11 -6.78 36.93 1.49
CA LEU A 11 -6.58 37.43 2.86
C LEU A 11 -6.89 36.33 3.88
N ARG A 12 -5.80 35.65 4.23
CA ARG A 12 -5.61 34.76 5.37
C ARG A 12 -6.12 35.46 6.64
N ARG A 13 -7.13 34.89 7.30
CA ARG A 13 -7.52 35.29 8.67
C ARG A 13 -7.53 34.04 9.56
N ILE A 14 -6.34 33.73 10.08
CA ILE A 14 -6.19 32.91 11.28
C ILE A 14 -6.78 33.76 12.40
N ALA A 15 -7.96 33.40 12.89
CA ALA A 15 -8.49 33.95 14.14
C ALA A 15 -7.71 33.31 15.29
N SER A 16 -6.54 33.86 15.59
CA SER A 16 -5.90 33.73 16.89
C SER A 16 -6.78 34.46 17.90
N TYR A 17 -7.66 33.74 18.58
CA TYR A 17 -8.28 34.29 19.79
C TYR A 17 -7.27 34.18 20.92
N GLY A 18 -6.86 35.35 21.38
CA GLY A 18 -5.74 35.57 22.27
C GLY A 18 -5.93 35.02 23.68
N GLN A 19 -4.76 34.80 24.28
CA GLN A 19 -4.48 34.57 25.69
C GLN A 19 -5.42 35.31 26.65
N THR A 20 -5.95 34.56 27.61
CA THR A 20 -6.22 35.07 28.96
C THR A 20 -5.43 34.23 29.97
N THR A 21 -4.66 34.95 30.75
CA THR A 21 -3.77 34.55 31.85
C THR A 21 -4.51 33.84 32.99
N SER A 22 -3.97 32.73 33.49
CA SER A 22 -3.77 32.38 34.93
C SER A 22 -3.69 30.86 35.10
N GLY A 23 -2.77 30.40 35.96
CA GLY A 23 -2.30 29.01 36.04
C GLY A 23 -3.35 27.92 36.23
N GLY A 24 -3.04 26.76 35.65
CA GLY A 24 -3.74 25.50 35.84
C GLY A 24 -3.09 24.44 34.97
N SER A 25 -2.59 23.38 35.59
CA SER A 25 -1.81 22.26 35.05
C SER A 25 -1.99 21.97 33.55
N ALA A 26 -0.86 21.91 32.83
CA ALA A 26 -0.79 21.25 31.54
C ALA A 26 -1.23 19.79 31.71
N VAL A 27 -2.48 19.49 31.36
CA VAL A 27 -2.96 18.13 31.19
C VAL A 27 -2.20 17.58 30.00
N ARG A 28 -1.13 16.83 30.28
CA ARG A 28 -0.50 15.96 29.30
C ARG A 28 -1.56 14.92 28.94
N THR A 29 -2.18 15.08 27.79
CA THR A 29 -3.06 14.06 27.22
C THR A 29 -2.21 12.82 26.99
N PHE A 30 -2.32 11.83 27.87
CA PHE A 30 -1.72 10.52 27.65
C PHE A 30 -2.57 9.82 26.59
N SER A 31 -2.03 9.63 25.39
CA SER A 31 -2.62 8.67 24.46
C SER A 31 -2.44 7.29 25.09
N ALA A 32 -3.53 6.62 25.46
CA ALA A 32 -3.48 5.21 25.80
C ALA A 32 -2.99 4.44 24.56
N GLY A 33 -1.72 4.02 24.58
CA GLY A 33 -1.20 3.07 23.60
C GLY A 33 -2.00 1.79 23.74
N SER A 34 -2.64 1.36 22.65
CA SER A 34 -3.28 0.04 22.58
C SER A 34 -2.24 -1.02 22.93
N SER A 35 -2.54 -1.89 23.90
CA SER A 35 -1.65 -3.00 24.28
C SER A 35 -1.31 -3.92 23.11
N LYS A 36 -2.15 -3.96 22.07
CA LYS A 36 -1.90 -4.67 20.81
C LYS A 36 -0.72 -4.11 20.01
N GLY A 37 -0.37 -2.84 20.20
CA GLY A 37 0.80 -2.25 19.56
C GLY A 37 2.11 -2.82 20.11
N ASN A 38 2.11 -3.23 21.39
CA ASN A 38 3.31 -3.74 22.04
C ASN A 38 3.65 -5.17 21.55
N GLU A 39 2.65 -6.05 21.40
CA GLU A 39 2.84 -7.40 20.83
C GLU A 39 3.31 -7.37 19.37
N LEU A 40 2.85 -6.39 18.59
CA LEU A 40 3.24 -6.24 17.17
C LEU A 40 4.70 -5.75 17.05
N LEU A 41 5.13 -4.87 17.97
CA LEU A 41 6.53 -4.42 18.07
C LEU A 41 7.45 -5.55 18.54
N GLU A 42 7.05 -6.34 19.54
CA GLU A 42 7.78 -7.53 20.02
C GLU A 42 7.92 -8.61 18.93
N GLY A 43 6.92 -8.79 18.08
CA GLY A 43 6.97 -9.72 16.95
C GLY A 43 7.87 -9.26 15.79
N MET A 44 8.19 -7.97 15.69
CA MET A 44 9.06 -7.40 14.66
C MET A 44 10.53 -7.30 15.11
N GLU A 45 10.78 -7.03 16.40
CA GLU A 45 12.13 -6.74 16.89
C GLU A 45 13.09 -7.94 16.85
N HIS A 46 12.55 -9.16 16.94
CA HIS A 46 13.32 -10.40 16.88
C HIS A 46 13.25 -11.12 15.53
N ALA A 47 12.44 -10.62 14.59
CA ALA A 47 12.35 -11.20 13.26
C ALA A 47 13.66 -10.94 12.49
N THR A 48 14.15 -11.95 11.77
CA THR A 48 15.36 -11.85 10.93
C THR A 48 15.16 -12.58 9.60
N GLY A 49 16.06 -12.37 8.64
CA GLY A 49 16.03 -13.07 7.36
C GLY A 49 14.78 -12.79 6.53
N LEU A 50 14.24 -13.83 5.89
CA LEU A 50 13.05 -13.74 5.02
C LEU A 50 11.79 -13.34 5.78
N GLU A 51 11.64 -13.78 7.02
CA GLU A 51 10.50 -13.42 7.87
C GLU A 51 10.45 -11.91 8.12
N LYS A 52 11.60 -11.30 8.41
CA LYS A 52 11.69 -9.83 8.56
C LYS A 52 11.38 -9.14 7.24
N ALA A 53 11.94 -9.62 6.13
CA ALA A 53 11.70 -9.02 4.81
C ALA A 53 10.22 -9.05 4.42
N GLU A 54 9.54 -10.17 4.69
CA GLU A 54 8.09 -10.31 4.48
C GLU A 54 7.30 -9.36 5.37
N LYS A 55 7.58 -9.29 6.67
CA LYS A 55 6.92 -8.36 7.61
C LYS A 55 7.12 -6.89 7.24
N ASP A 56 8.34 -6.52 6.85
CA ASP A 56 8.69 -5.16 6.42
C ASP A 56 7.99 -4.80 5.10
N GLY A 57 7.90 -5.75 4.17
CA GLY A 57 7.15 -5.61 2.92
C GLY A 57 5.65 -5.44 3.18
N PHE A 58 5.07 -6.33 4.00
CA PHE A 58 3.66 -6.29 4.37
C PHE A 58 3.28 -4.96 5.03
N SER A 59 4.15 -4.45 5.92
CA SER A 59 3.96 -3.14 6.56
C SER A 59 3.93 -1.97 5.57
N LYS A 60 4.53 -2.14 4.38
CA LYS A 60 4.50 -1.17 3.27
C LYS A 60 3.39 -1.46 2.25
N GLY A 61 2.59 -2.50 2.47
CA GLY A 61 1.55 -2.95 1.53
C GLY A 61 2.11 -3.68 0.31
N ILE A 62 3.32 -4.22 0.41
CA ILE A 62 4.03 -4.90 -0.69
C ILE A 62 4.21 -6.38 -0.33
N ASN A 63 3.87 -7.28 -1.26
CA ASN A 63 4.21 -8.69 -1.13
C ASN A 63 5.52 -8.96 -1.90
N ILE A 64 6.62 -9.14 -1.18
CA ILE A 64 7.96 -9.31 -1.76
C ILE A 64 8.13 -10.54 -2.66
N PHE A 65 7.22 -11.52 -2.57
CA PHE A 65 7.28 -12.75 -3.36
C PHE A 65 6.50 -12.67 -4.67
N THR A 66 5.50 -11.78 -4.74
CA THR A 66 4.63 -11.62 -5.91
C THR A 66 4.71 -10.23 -6.53
N GLU A 67 5.52 -9.34 -5.95
CA GLU A 67 5.74 -8.01 -6.48
C GLU A 67 6.30 -8.09 -7.91
N GLY A 68 5.66 -7.38 -8.84
CA GLY A 68 6.01 -7.43 -10.26
C GLY A 68 5.37 -8.58 -11.03
N GLU A 69 4.59 -9.45 -10.40
CA GLU A 69 3.90 -10.58 -11.06
C GLU A 69 2.49 -10.24 -11.56
N ALA A 70 2.22 -8.96 -11.86
CA ALA A 70 0.94 -8.52 -12.41
C ALA A 70 0.55 -9.25 -13.72
N TRP A 71 1.53 -9.83 -14.42
CA TRP A 71 1.33 -10.63 -15.61
C TRP A 71 0.57 -11.95 -15.37
N LEU A 72 0.49 -12.44 -14.12
CA LEU A 72 -0.34 -13.62 -13.76
C LEU A 72 -1.84 -13.38 -13.97
N GLN A 73 -2.27 -12.11 -13.95
CA GLN A 73 -3.66 -11.69 -14.12
C GLN A 73 -3.83 -10.82 -15.37
N ALA A 74 -2.79 -10.73 -16.23
CA ALA A 74 -2.86 -9.94 -17.43
C ALA A 74 -3.81 -10.60 -18.46
N PRO A 75 -4.50 -9.80 -19.29
CA PRO A 75 -5.26 -10.33 -20.42
C PRO A 75 -4.34 -11.00 -21.43
N PHE A 76 -4.92 -11.83 -22.30
CA PHE A 76 -4.18 -12.48 -23.38
C PHE A 76 -3.45 -11.44 -24.25
N GLY A 77 -2.17 -11.69 -24.52
CA GLY A 77 -1.32 -10.79 -25.31
C GLY A 77 -1.47 -11.02 -26.81
N THR A 78 -1.15 -10.01 -27.62
CA THR A 78 -1.00 -10.15 -29.08
C THR A 78 0.46 -9.98 -29.48
N PRO A 79 0.86 -10.34 -30.72
CA PRO A 79 2.23 -10.07 -31.19
C PRO A 79 2.64 -8.60 -31.09
N GLU A 80 1.71 -7.67 -31.31
CA GLU A 80 1.93 -6.22 -31.21
C GLU A 80 1.91 -5.72 -29.76
N LYS A 81 1.17 -6.42 -28.88
CA LYS A 81 1.03 -6.08 -27.47
C LYS A 81 1.17 -7.33 -26.60
N PRO A 82 2.40 -7.84 -26.41
CA PRO A 82 2.63 -9.06 -25.66
C PRO A 82 2.44 -8.85 -24.16
N VAL A 83 2.19 -9.94 -23.44
CA VAL A 83 2.28 -9.96 -21.97
C VAL A 83 3.76 -9.94 -21.58
N VAL A 84 4.16 -8.92 -20.81
CA VAL A 84 5.55 -8.77 -20.34
C VAL A 84 5.71 -9.50 -19.02
N VAL A 85 6.55 -10.54 -19.01
CA VAL A 85 6.86 -11.33 -17.83
C VAL A 85 8.14 -10.81 -17.17
N THR A 86 8.07 -10.51 -15.89
CA THR A 86 9.21 -10.08 -15.08
C THR A 86 10.00 -11.29 -14.56
N SER A 87 11.32 -11.20 -14.59
CA SER A 87 12.23 -12.21 -14.03
C SER A 87 13.43 -11.56 -13.36
N ALA A 88 13.87 -12.16 -12.25
CA ALA A 88 15.14 -11.81 -11.61
C ALA A 88 16.35 -12.39 -12.37
N PHE A 89 16.13 -13.36 -13.27
CA PHE A 89 17.14 -14.03 -14.07
C PHE A 89 16.93 -13.77 -15.57
N THR A 90 17.88 -14.17 -16.40
CA THR A 90 17.81 -14.03 -17.87
C THR A 90 16.69 -14.84 -18.51
N GLU A 91 16.23 -15.89 -17.84
CA GLU A 91 15.17 -16.79 -18.29
C GLU A 91 14.20 -17.09 -17.14
N ARG A 92 12.98 -17.54 -17.49
CA ARG A 92 11.93 -17.88 -16.53
C ARG A 92 10.99 -18.93 -17.13
N ILE A 93 10.53 -19.84 -16.28
CA ILE A 93 9.48 -20.80 -16.63
C ILE A 93 8.14 -20.08 -16.67
N VAL A 94 7.41 -20.20 -17.79
CA VAL A 94 6.08 -19.62 -18.00
C VAL A 94 5.10 -20.75 -18.31
N GLY A 95 4.04 -20.87 -17.50
CA GLY A 95 2.90 -21.72 -17.79
C GLY A 95 1.76 -20.89 -18.34
N VAL A 96 1.16 -21.33 -19.45
CA VAL A 96 -0.04 -20.71 -20.03
C VAL A 96 -1.18 -21.70 -19.85
N THR A 97 -2.14 -21.35 -19.00
CA THR A 97 -3.36 -22.13 -18.84
C THR A 97 -4.32 -21.77 -19.97
N ASP A 98 -4.59 -22.71 -20.86
CA ASP A 98 -5.63 -22.56 -21.87
C ASP A 98 -6.97 -23.07 -21.28
N PRO A 99 -8.00 -22.23 -21.16
CA PRO A 99 -9.31 -22.64 -20.64
C PRO A 99 -10.02 -23.69 -21.52
N GLU A 100 -9.61 -23.85 -22.78
CA GLU A 100 -10.13 -24.87 -23.70
C GLU A 100 -9.28 -26.16 -23.68
N ASP A 101 -8.29 -26.26 -22.80
CA ASP A 101 -7.46 -27.46 -22.67
C ASP A 101 -8.21 -28.57 -21.91
N ASP A 102 -8.36 -29.72 -22.57
CA ASP A 102 -9.00 -30.92 -22.04
C ASP A 102 -8.27 -31.54 -20.82
N SER A 103 -7.11 -30.99 -20.42
CA SER A 103 -6.31 -31.44 -19.28
C SER A 103 -6.44 -30.58 -18.00
N ILE A 104 -7.41 -29.67 -17.93
CA ILE A 104 -7.67 -28.88 -16.71
C ILE A 104 -8.03 -29.80 -15.55
N VAL A 105 -7.27 -29.69 -14.45
CA VAL A 105 -7.55 -30.41 -13.21
C VAL A 105 -8.78 -29.81 -12.54
N VAL A 106 -9.92 -30.49 -12.64
CA VAL A 106 -11.14 -30.17 -11.89
C VAL A 106 -11.09 -30.90 -10.55
N TRP A 107 -10.97 -30.14 -9.46
CA TRP A 107 -11.21 -30.65 -8.11
C TRP A 107 -12.66 -30.35 -7.74
N ASP A 108 -13.51 -31.37 -7.77
CA ASP A 108 -14.91 -31.29 -7.33
C ASP A 108 -15.09 -32.02 -5.97
N PHE A 109 -16.18 -31.72 -5.25
CA PHE A 109 -16.41 -32.10 -3.84
C PHE A 109 -17.08 -33.46 -3.65
#